data_AF-A0A820BIV5-F1
#
_entry.id   AF-A0A820BIV5-F1
#
_cell.length_a   1.000
_cell.length_b   1.000
_cell.length_c   1.000
_cell.angle_alpha   90.00
_cell.angle_beta   90.00
_cell.angle_gamma   90.00
#
_symmetry.space_group_name_H-M   'P 1'
#
loop_
_entity.id
_entity.type
_entity.pdbx_description
1 polymer ?
#
loop_
_entity_poly.entity_id
_entity_poly.type
_entity_poly.pdbx_seq_one_letter_code
_entity_poly.pdbx_strand_id
1 'polypeptide(L)'
;MATSAEAPTEQLEACSIQGTIVYTSEKNGSDENGDGSQEKPFQTPLQAYRQHGDNVTIYVDSKDEIKGRWELLSKAQAKKVKTRYEEEKRKEKAAAEREEKDRIQREENLKKAKEITITEDSSLPKAI
;
A
#
# COMPACT_ATOMS: atom_id res chain seq x y z
N MET A 1 10.73 -20.47 57.01
CA MET A 1 11.29 -20.68 55.66
C MET A 1 10.27 -20.13 54.67
N ALA A 2 10.46 -18.89 54.22
CA ALA A 2 9.51 -18.22 53.35
C ALA A 2 10.29 -17.61 52.19
N THR A 3 10.04 -18.08 50.98
CA THR A 3 10.21 -17.35 49.70
C THR A 3 9.59 -18.19 48.59
N SER A 4 8.26 -18.13 48.45
CA SER A 4 7.64 -18.22 47.11
C SER A 4 7.74 -16.84 46.51
N ALA A 5 8.62 -16.66 45.53
CA ALA A 5 8.67 -15.45 44.72
C ALA A 5 8.13 -15.82 43.34
N GLU A 6 6.88 -15.45 43.16
CA GLU A 6 6.05 -15.54 41.97
C GLU A 6 6.74 -14.86 40.77
N ALA A 7 6.70 -15.53 39.62
CA ALA A 7 7.18 -14.97 38.36
C ALA A 7 6.40 -13.69 38.02
N PRO A 8 7.06 -12.60 37.57
CA PRO A 8 6.36 -11.44 37.04
C PRO A 8 5.94 -11.73 35.60
N THR A 9 4.81 -12.40 35.43
CA THR A 9 4.13 -12.53 34.14
C THR A 9 3.33 -11.25 33.86
N GLU A 10 3.42 -10.80 32.62
CA GLU A 10 2.47 -9.88 31.97
C GLU A 10 2.44 -8.43 32.46
N GLN A 11 3.46 -7.68 32.05
CA GLN A 11 3.23 -6.33 31.54
C GLN A 11 3.02 -6.41 30.02
N LEU A 12 1.89 -6.97 29.57
CA LEU A 12 1.45 -6.79 28.18
C LEU A 12 0.68 -5.48 28.09
N GLU A 13 1.44 -4.47 27.71
CA GLU A 13 1.09 -3.15 27.18
C GLU A 13 -0.40 -2.94 26.88
N ALA A 14 -1.02 -2.06 27.66
CA ALA A 14 -2.22 -1.32 27.27
C ALA A 14 -1.86 -0.36 26.11
N CYS A 15 -1.70 -0.88 24.89
CA CYS A 15 -1.72 -0.08 23.68
C CYS A 15 -3.12 -0.22 23.07
N SER A 16 -3.91 0.84 23.20
CA SER A 16 -5.29 0.99 22.72
C SER A 16 -5.57 0.23 21.43
N ILE A 17 -6.29 -0.90 21.52
CA ILE A 17 -6.78 -1.69 20.38
C ILE A 17 -8.00 -0.96 19.82
N GLN A 18 -7.79 0.14 19.10
CA GLN A 18 -8.83 0.85 18.34
C GLN A 18 -8.71 0.63 16.84
N GLY A 19 -7.88 -0.32 16.41
CA GLY A 19 -7.63 -0.64 15.01
C GLY A 19 -8.21 -1.99 14.59
N THR A 20 -8.53 -2.13 13.31
CA THR A 20 -8.91 -3.43 12.72
C THR A 20 -7.74 -4.40 12.90
N ILE A 21 -8.03 -5.56 13.48
CA ILE A 21 -7.05 -6.64 13.64
C ILE A 21 -6.94 -7.39 12.32
N VAL A 22 -5.71 -7.52 11.81
CA VAL A 22 -5.44 -8.17 10.54
C VAL A 22 -4.34 -9.20 10.70
N TYR A 23 -4.53 -10.36 10.08
CA TYR A 23 -3.59 -11.47 10.05
C TYR A 23 -2.87 -11.51 8.70
N THR A 24 -1.56 -11.72 8.77
CA THR A 24 -0.69 -11.81 7.60
C THR A 24 0.15 -13.08 7.69
N SER A 25 0.14 -13.87 6.63
CA SER A 25 0.92 -15.10 6.52
C SER A 25 1.68 -15.11 5.21
N GLU A 26 3.00 -15.11 5.27
CA GLU A 26 3.83 -15.15 4.06
C GLU A 26 3.68 -16.48 3.31
N LYS A 27 3.30 -17.55 4.01
CA LYS A 27 3.20 -18.92 3.48
C LYS A 27 1.81 -19.27 2.95
N ASN A 28 0.76 -18.88 3.68
CA ASN A 28 -0.61 -19.29 3.41
C ASN A 28 -1.55 -18.12 3.08
N GLY A 29 -1.02 -16.89 3.05
CA GLY A 29 -1.79 -15.70 2.74
C GLY A 29 -1.91 -15.44 1.23
N SER A 30 -2.90 -14.60 0.88
CA SER A 30 -3.09 -14.10 -0.47
C SER A 30 -3.35 -12.59 -0.41
N ASP A 31 -2.62 -11.81 -1.20
CA ASP A 31 -2.81 -10.35 -1.28
C ASP A 31 -4.01 -9.95 -2.16
N GLU A 32 -4.51 -10.84 -3.02
CA GLU A 32 -5.62 -10.56 -3.95
C GLU A 32 -6.99 -10.90 -3.36
N ASN A 33 -7.08 -12.01 -2.63
CA ASN A 33 -8.34 -12.55 -2.10
C ASN A 33 -8.35 -12.68 -0.56
N GLY A 34 -7.29 -12.25 0.12
CA GLY A 34 -7.25 -12.19 1.58
C GLY A 34 -8.20 -11.12 2.09
N ASP A 35 -8.95 -11.44 3.13
CA ASP A 35 -9.76 -10.47 3.88
C ASP A 35 -9.01 -9.98 5.14
N GLY A 36 -7.81 -10.52 5.38
CA GLY A 36 -7.03 -10.23 6.58
C GLY A 36 -7.53 -10.96 7.82
N SER A 37 -8.45 -11.91 7.68
CA SER A 37 -8.92 -12.77 8.76
C SER A 37 -7.94 -13.92 9.03
N GLN A 38 -8.09 -14.63 10.15
CA GLN A 38 -7.26 -15.81 10.44
C GLN A 38 -7.45 -16.93 9.40
N GLU A 39 -8.63 -17.01 8.79
CA GLU A 39 -8.96 -18.00 7.75
C GLU A 39 -8.40 -17.60 6.39
N LYS A 40 -8.37 -16.30 6.09
CA LYS A 40 -7.86 -15.74 4.84
C LYS A 40 -6.88 -14.61 5.14
N PRO A 41 -5.67 -14.94 5.63
CA PRO A 41 -4.68 -13.92 5.94
C PRO A 41 -4.17 -13.26 4.66
N PHE A 42 -3.73 -12.01 4.77
CA PHE A 42 -2.99 -11.37 3.67
C PHE A 42 -1.61 -12.01 3.54
N GLN A 43 -1.03 -11.96 2.35
CA GLN A 43 0.34 -12.45 2.17
C GLN A 43 1.36 -11.42 2.67
N THR A 44 1.10 -10.14 2.38
CA THR A 44 2.00 -9.02 2.67
C THR A 44 1.35 -8.04 3.65
N PRO A 45 2.07 -7.61 4.72
CA PRO A 45 1.60 -6.56 5.63
C PRO A 45 1.25 -5.22 4.94
N LEU A 46 1.86 -4.95 3.78
CA LEU A 46 1.58 -3.76 2.98
C LEU A 46 0.12 -3.74 2.48
N GLN A 47 -0.42 -4.91 2.12
CA GLN A 47 -1.80 -5.01 1.63
C GLN A 47 -2.81 -4.71 2.75
N ALA A 48 -2.49 -5.07 3.99
CA ALA A 48 -3.29 -4.70 5.15
C ALA A 48 -3.41 -3.16 5.31
N TYR A 49 -2.32 -2.42 5.13
CA TYR A 49 -2.35 -0.94 5.14
C TYR A 49 -3.11 -0.35 3.94
N ARG A 50 -3.08 -1.01 2.77
CA ARG A 50 -3.86 -0.57 1.60
C ARG A 50 -5.36 -0.71 1.82
N GLN A 51 -5.81 -1.82 2.41
CA GLN A 51 -7.23 -2.12 2.59
C GLN A 51 -7.82 -1.44 3.83
N HIS A 52 -7.08 -1.39 4.95
CA HIS A 52 -7.59 -0.91 6.24
C HIS A 52 -6.99 0.43 6.69
N GLY A 53 -6.01 0.98 5.95
CA GLY A 53 -5.40 2.27 6.25
C GLY A 53 -4.39 2.24 7.39
N ASP A 54 -4.17 3.39 8.03
CA ASP A 54 -3.08 3.62 8.99
C ASP A 54 -3.31 3.03 10.40
N ASN A 55 -4.54 2.65 10.73
CA ASN A 55 -4.94 2.16 12.06
C ASN A 55 -5.21 0.65 12.05
N VAL A 56 -4.23 -0.13 11.56
CA VAL A 56 -4.32 -1.60 11.50
C VAL A 56 -3.31 -2.25 12.44
N THR A 57 -3.77 -3.22 13.23
CA THR A 57 -2.90 -4.04 14.09
C THR A 57 -2.64 -5.36 13.36
N ILE A 58 -1.39 -5.54 12.91
CA ILE A 58 -1.01 -6.68 12.07
C ILE A 58 -0.40 -7.79 12.93
N TYR A 59 -0.89 -9.00 12.76
CA TYR A 59 -0.32 -10.23 13.29
C TYR A 59 0.39 -11.01 12.17
N VAL A 60 1.57 -11.55 12.46
CA VAL A 60 2.39 -12.36 11.56
C VAL A 60 2.52 -13.79 12.08
N ASP A 61 2.86 -14.74 11.21
CA ASP A 61 3.25 -16.08 11.66
C ASP A 61 4.43 -15.98 12.65
N SER A 62 4.26 -16.54 13.85
CA SER A 62 5.38 -16.62 14.79
C SER A 62 6.40 -17.64 14.28
N LYS A 63 7.67 -17.35 14.51
CA LYS A 63 8.76 -18.30 14.24
C LYS A 63 8.89 -19.36 15.33
N ASP A 64 8.36 -19.06 16.51
CA ASP A 64 8.41 -19.93 17.67
C ASP A 64 7.01 -20.56 17.88
N GLU A 65 6.83 -21.82 17.50
CA GLU A 65 5.56 -22.56 17.72
C GLU A 65 5.13 -22.61 19.21
N ILE A 66 6.06 -22.35 20.13
CA ILE A 66 5.82 -22.35 21.58
C ILE A 66 5.01 -21.13 22.03
N LYS A 67 5.10 -19.99 21.33
CA LYS A 67 4.38 -18.73 21.67
C LYS A 67 3.02 -18.59 21.00
N GLY A 68 2.63 -19.55 20.16
CA GLY A 68 1.39 -19.54 19.40
C GLY A 68 1.60 -19.27 17.91
N ARG A 69 0.58 -19.52 17.11
CA ARG A 69 0.64 -19.42 15.64
C ARG A 69 0.83 -17.99 15.14
N TRP A 70 0.38 -17.00 15.91
CA TRP A 70 0.36 -15.59 15.51
C TRP A 70 1.09 -14.72 16.52
N GLU A 71 1.98 -13.87 16.05
CA GLU A 71 2.74 -12.90 16.82
C GLU A 71 2.43 -11.49 16.33
N LEU A 72 2.41 -10.50 17.23
CA LEU A 72 2.25 -9.12 16.81
C LEU A 72 3.45 -8.68 15.96
N LEU A 73 3.16 -8.01 14.85
CA LEU A 73 4.20 -7.42 14.01
C LEU A 73 5.03 -6.43 14.85
N SER A 74 6.36 -6.58 14.78
CA SER A 74 7.26 -5.70 15.53
C SER A 74 7.06 -4.24 15.15
N LYS A 75 7.12 -3.32 16.13
CA LYS A 75 7.00 -1.86 15.92
C LYS A 75 7.95 -1.34 14.83
N ALA A 76 9.15 -1.92 14.70
CA ALA A 76 10.11 -1.58 13.65
C ALA A 76 9.65 -2.00 12.25
N GLN A 77 9.06 -3.19 12.13
CA GLN A 77 8.51 -3.70 10.87
C GLN A 77 7.26 -2.91 10.47
N ALA A 78 6.34 -2.64 11.41
CA ALA A 78 5.17 -1.81 11.18
C ALA A 78 5.55 -0.42 10.65
N LYS A 79 6.54 0.24 11.26
CA LYS A 79 7.07 1.52 10.79
C LYS A 79 7.63 1.44 9.37
N LYS A 80 8.42 0.41 9.05
CA LYS A 80 9.00 0.21 7.72
C LYS A 80 7.92 0.02 6.64
N VAL A 81 6.89 -0.77 6.93
CA VAL A 81 5.78 -1.00 6.00
C VAL A 81 4.97 0.27 5.82
N LYS A 82 4.71 1.02 6.89
CA LYS A 82 4.02 2.32 6.82
C LYS A 82 4.77 3.34 5.96
N THR A 83 6.08 3.50 6.14
CA THR A 83 6.89 4.40 5.30
C THR A 83 6.81 3.98 3.82
N ARG A 84 6.91 2.68 3.53
CA ARG A 84 6.76 2.18 2.16
C ARG A 84 5.37 2.49 1.58
N TYR A 85 4.31 2.33 2.37
CA TYR A 85 2.94 2.65 1.98
C TYR A 85 2.77 4.14 1.64
N GLU A 86 3.32 5.04 2.46
CA GLU A 86 3.28 6.49 2.23
C GLU A 86 4.04 6.88 0.95
N GLU A 87 5.19 6.26 0.69
CA GLU A 87 5.96 6.48 -0.54
C GLU A 87 5.24 6.00 -1.80
N GLU A 88 4.64 4.79 -1.76
CA GLU A 88 3.85 4.25 -2.88
C GLU A 88 2.65 5.14 -3.16
N LYS A 89 1.90 5.55 -2.13
CA LYS A 89 0.76 6.46 -2.25
C LYS A 89 1.15 7.79 -2.89
N ARG A 90 2.33 8.33 -2.57
CA ARG A 90 2.85 9.55 -3.20
C ARG A 90 3.21 9.34 -4.67
N LYS A 91 3.84 8.21 -5.01
CA LYS A 91 4.19 7.87 -6.40
C LYS A 91 2.95 7.62 -7.24
N GLU A 92 1.99 6.85 -6.74
CA GLU A 92 0.71 6.58 -7.41
C GLU A 92 -0.06 7.87 -7.68
N LYS A 93 -0.13 8.77 -6.69
CA LYS A 93 -0.75 10.09 -6.89
C LYS A 93 -0.03 10.93 -7.94
N ALA A 94 1.31 10.93 -7.93
CA ALA A 94 2.10 11.67 -8.92
C ALA A 94 1.97 11.07 -10.33
N ALA A 95 1.91 9.75 -10.45
CA ALA A 95 1.69 9.04 -11.71
C ALA A 95 0.29 9.35 -12.27
N ALA A 96 -0.76 9.23 -11.45
CA ALA A 96 -2.13 9.54 -11.85
C ALA A 96 -2.29 11.01 -12.29
N GLU A 97 -1.67 11.96 -11.58
CA GLU A 97 -1.70 13.37 -11.98
C GLU A 97 -0.95 13.62 -13.30
N ARG A 98 0.18 12.95 -13.52
CA ARG A 98 0.92 13.03 -14.77
C ARG A 98 0.12 12.45 -15.93
N GLU A 99 -0.46 11.27 -15.77
CA GLU A 99 -1.28 10.63 -16.80
C GLU A 99 -2.51 11.46 -17.18
N GLU A 100 -3.16 12.09 -16.20
CA GLU A 100 -4.27 13.02 -16.45
C GLU A 100 -3.81 14.24 -17.26
N LYS A 101 -2.70 14.88 -16.86
CA LYS A 101 -2.12 16.02 -17.58
C LYS A 101 -1.71 15.64 -19.02
N ASP A 102 -1.05 14.50 -19.19
CA ASP A 102 -0.66 13.97 -20.50
C ASP A 102 -1.88 13.64 -21.37
N ARG A 103 -3.00 13.17 -20.79
CA ARG A 103 -4.25 12.94 -21.54
C ARG A 103 -4.83 14.26 -22.04
N ILE A 104 -4.97 15.25 -21.16
CA ILE A 104 -5.51 16.57 -21.50
C ILE A 104 -4.63 17.24 -22.57
N GLN A 105 -3.31 17.24 -22.39
CA GLN A 105 -2.39 17.87 -23.33
C GLN A 105 -2.42 17.18 -24.71
N ARG A 106 -2.56 15.86 -24.76
CA ARG A 106 -2.75 15.13 -26.01
C ARG A 106 -4.05 15.53 -26.71
N GLU A 107 -5.15 15.66 -25.98
CA GLU A 107 -6.43 16.11 -26.54
C GLU A 107 -6.37 17.55 -27.08
N GLU A 108 -5.71 18.45 -26.35
CA GLU A 108 -5.50 19.84 -26.79
C GLU A 108 -4.61 19.90 -28.04
N ASN A 109 -3.52 19.14 -28.09
CA ASN A 109 -2.63 19.10 -29.24
C ASN A 109 -3.34 18.56 -30.48
N LEU A 110 -4.19 17.54 -30.34
CA LEU A 110 -4.99 17.01 -31.43
C LEU A 110 -6.02 18.03 -31.95
N LYS A 111 -6.63 18.82 -31.05
CA LYS A 111 -7.54 19.91 -31.46
C LYS A 111 -6.79 21.01 -32.21
N LYS A 112 -5.65 21.46 -31.68
CA LYS A 112 -4.79 22.47 -32.34
C LYS A 112 -4.29 21.99 -33.70
N ALA A 113 -3.86 20.73 -33.81
CA ALA A 113 -3.42 20.16 -35.08
C ALA A 113 -4.53 20.12 -36.14
N LYS A 114 -5.78 19.87 -35.74
CA LYS A 114 -6.94 19.89 -36.66
C LYS A 114 -7.32 21.30 -37.10
N GLU A 115 -7.02 22.32 -36.29
CA GLU A 115 -7.33 23.73 -36.60
C GLU A 115 -6.32 24.36 -37.56
N ILE A 116 -5.07 23.88 -37.57
CA ILE A 116 -4.03 24.37 -38.47
C ILE A 116 -4.39 24.02 -39.91
N THR A 117 -4.96 24.99 -40.62
CA THR A 117 -5.20 24.92 -42.06
C THR A 117 -3.95 25.45 -42.77
N ILE A 118 -3.17 24.56 -43.37
CA ILE A 118 -2.02 24.95 -44.18
C ILE A 118 -2.54 25.30 -45.58
N THR A 119 -2.48 26.57 -45.93
CA THR A 119 -2.80 27.07 -47.28
C THR A 119 -1.51 27.25 -48.08
N GLU A 120 -1.50 26.79 -49.32
CA GLU A 120 -0.38 27.02 -50.25
C GLU A 120 -0.32 28.49 -50.66
N ASP A 121 0.91 29.02 -50.80
CA ASP A 121 1.14 30.36 -51.31
C ASP A 121 0.95 30.38 -52.84
N SER A 122 -0.13 31.04 -53.25
CA SER A 122 -0.54 31.23 -54.66
C SER A 122 0.48 32.00 -55.51
N SER A 123 1.51 32.59 -54.90
CA SER A 123 2.54 33.39 -55.59
C SER A 123 3.68 32.56 -56.20
N LEU A 124 3.74 31.26 -55.92
CA LEU A 124 4.80 30.38 -56.43
C LEU A 124 4.29 29.58 -57.64
N PRO A 125 5.04 29.54 -58.77
CA PRO A 125 4.67 28.73 -59.92
C PRO A 125 4.71 27.24 -59.57
N LYS A 126 3.73 26.47 -60.06
CA LYS A 126 3.67 25.02 -59.87
C LYS A 126 4.95 24.39 -60.43
N ALA A 127 5.67 23.67 -59.58
CA ALA A 127 6.83 22.89 -60.01
C ALA A 127 6.37 21.87 -61.06
N ILE A 128 7.01 21.90 -62.23
CA ILE A 128 6.83 20.95 -63.35
C ILE A 128 7.61 19.68 -63.03
#